data_AF-A0A7J8MNL1-F1
#
_entry.id   AF-A0A7J8MNL1-F1
#
_cell.length_a   1.000
_cell.length_b   1.000
_cell.length_c   1.000
_cell.angle_alpha   90.00
_cell.angle_beta   90.00
_cell.angle_gamma   90.00
#
_symmetry.space_group_name_H-M   'P 1'
#
loop_
_entity.id
_entity.type
_entity.pdbx_description
1 polymer ?
#
loop_
_entity_poly.entity_id
_entity_poly.type
_entity_poly.pdbx_seq_one_letter_code
_entity_poly.pdbx_strand_id
1 'polypeptide(L)' 'MWIKDQNGEWILGFNCRLGKYSVLEAELWGIIDGVTFAQGRQHDRVLVQTNNLEVIR' A
#
# COMPACT_ATOMS: atom_id res chain seq x y z
N MET A 1 -6.17 1.85 -2.32
CA MET A 1 -5.15 0.79 -2.47
C MET A 1 -5.77 -0.57 -2.20
N TRP A 2 -5.13 -1.65 -2.63
CA TRP A 2 -5.59 -3.00 -2.38
C TRP A 2 -4.42 -3.92 -2.01
N ILE A 3 -4.74 -4.93 -1.22
CA ILE A 3 -3.84 -6.03 -0.84
C ILE A 3 -4.36 -7.28 -1.52
N LYS A 4 -3.44 -8.03 -2.12
CA LYS A 4 -3.72 -9.32 -2.76
C LYS A 4 -2.85 -10.40 -2.14
N ASP A 5 -3.34 -11.62 -2.16
CA ASP A 5 -2.55 -12.79 -1.77
C ASP A 5 -1.53 -13.16 -2.87
N GLN A 6 -0.74 -14.20 -2.63
CA GLN A 6 0.24 -14.71 -3.60
C GLN A 6 -0.37 -15.24 -4.90
N ASN A 7 -1.67 -15.58 -4.92
CA ASN A 7 -2.39 -16.03 -6.10
C ASN A 7 -3.02 -14.86 -6.88
N GLY A 8 -2.92 -13.63 -6.35
CA GLY A 8 -3.55 -12.44 -6.90
C GLY A 8 -5.00 -12.25 -6.49
N GLU A 9 -5.51 -13.05 -5.55
CA GLU A 9 -6.85 -12.90 -5.00
C GLU A 9 -6.91 -11.68 -4.08
N TRP A 10 -8.01 -10.94 -4.16
CA TRP A 10 -8.19 -9.74 -3.36
C TRP A 10 -8.44 -10.09 -1.89
N ILE A 11 -7.55 -9.64 -1.00
CA ILE A 11 -7.72 -9.78 0.44
C ILE A 11 -8.54 -8.61 0.98
N LEU A 12 -8.16 -7.38 0.62
CA LEU A 12 -8.76 -6.16 1.15
C LEU A 12 -8.45 -4.95 0.27
N GLY A 13 -9.35 -3.98 0.27
CA GLY A 13 -9.15 -2.64 -0.26
C GLY A 13 -9.28 -1.62 0.86
N PHE A 14 -8.45 -0.59 0.84
CA PHE A 14 -8.49 0.50 1.81
C PHE A 14 -8.31 1.85 1.11
N ASN A 15 -8.86 2.88 1.74
CA ASN A 15 -8.72 4.27 1.35
C ASN A 15 -8.21 5.08 2.54
N CYS A 16 -7.33 6.04 2.27
CA CYS A 16 -6.85 6.97 3.29
C CYS A 16 -7.23 8.38 2.85
N ARG A 17 -7.98 9.10 3.70
CA ARG A 17 -8.35 10.49 3.44
C ARG A 17 -7.30 11.38 4.10
N LEU A 18 -6.30 11.78 3.31
CA LEU A 18 -5.16 12.53 3.84
C LEU A 18 -5.47 14.03 3.94
N GLY A 19 -6.19 14.64 3.00
CA GLY A 19 -6.47 16.09 3.01
C GLY A 19 -5.70 16.81 1.91
N LYS A 20 -4.96 17.89 2.22
CA LYS A 20 -4.09 18.58 1.25
C LYS A 20 -2.69 17.96 1.27
N TYR A 21 -2.40 17.12 0.29
CA TYR A 21 -1.12 16.43 0.10
C TYR A 21 -0.79 16.40 -1.40
N SER A 22 0.50 16.23 -1.72
CA SER A 22 0.94 15.89 -3.06
C SER A 22 0.55 14.44 -3.42
N VAL A 23 0.55 14.14 -4.72
CA VAL A 23 0.27 12.78 -5.22
C VAL A 23 1.28 11.77 -4.66
N LEU A 24 2.56 12.17 -4.60
CA LEU A 24 3.64 11.35 -4.05
C LEU A 24 3.43 11.03 -2.56
N GLU A 25 3.10 12.03 -1.74
CA GLU A 25 2.82 11.83 -0.33
C GLU A 25 1.60 10.92 -0.13
N ALA A 26 0.56 11.09 -0.95
CA ALA A 26 -0.64 10.26 -0.86
C ALA A 26 -0.36 8.77 -1.13
N GLU A 27 0.51 8.48 -2.09
CA GLU A 27 0.92 7.11 -2.38
C GLU A 27 1.89 6.53 -1.36
N LEU A 28 2.85 7.32 -0.86
CA LEU A 28 3.74 6.86 0.22
C LEU A 28 2.95 6.51 1.48
N TRP A 29 1.99 7.35 1.87
CA TRP A 29 1.12 7.07 3.02
C TRP A 29 0.31 5.79 2.85
N GLY A 30 -0.27 5.58 1.66
CA GLY A 30 -1.01 4.36 1.42
C GLY A 30 -0.14 3.10 1.47
N ILE A 31 1.13 3.17 1.01
CA ILE A 31 2.07 2.05 1.12
C ILE A 31 2.38 1.76 2.58
N ILE A 32 2.66 2.79 3.38
CA ILE A 32 2.92 2.64 4.82
C ILE A 32 1.74 1.98 5.52
N ASP A 33 0.52 2.44 5.28
CA ASP A 33 -0.70 1.81 5.85
C ASP A 33 -0.84 0.35 5.41
N GLY A 34 -0.64 0.06 4.12
CA GLY A 34 -0.76 -1.30 3.59
C GLY A 34 0.28 -2.27 4.17
N VAL A 35 1.53 -1.82 4.30
CA VAL A 35 2.62 -2.62 4.89
C VAL A 35 2.37 -2.84 6.38
N THR A 36 2.00 -1.79 7.13
CA THR A 36 1.72 -1.88 8.57
C THR A 36 0.58 -2.87 8.83
N PHE A 37 -0.46 -2.85 7.98
CA PHE A 37 -1.57 -3.80 8.05
C PHE A 37 -1.11 -5.24 7.79
N ALA A 38 -0.30 -5.47 6.76
CA ALA A 38 0.22 -6.80 6.42
C ALA A 38 1.11 -7.37 7.54
N GLN A 39 1.98 -6.53 8.13
CA GLN A 39 2.83 -6.89 9.27
C GLN A 39 2.00 -7.25 10.50
N GLY A 40 0.92 -6.51 10.79
CA GLY A 40 -0.01 -6.84 11.88
C GLY A 40 -0.69 -8.21 11.74
N ARG A 41 -0.68 -8.81 10.55
CA ARG A 41 -1.20 -10.15 10.26
C ARG A 41 -0.12 -11.21 10.08
N GLN A 42 1.12 -10.95 10.50
CA GLN A 42 2.26 -11.86 10.38
C GLN A 42 2.60 -12.24 8.92
N HIS A 43 2.30 -11.34 7.98
CA HIS A 43 2.78 -11.46 6.61
C HIS A 43 4.17 -10.81 6.50
N ASP A 44 5.22 -11.59 6.75
CA ASP A 44 6.61 -11.09 6.81
C ASP A 44 7.21 -10.70 5.45
N ARG A 45 6.58 -11.13 4.35
CA ARG A 45 7.01 -10.84 2.98
C ARG A 45 5.88 -10.16 2.21
N VAL A 46 6.09 -8.90 1.85
CA VAL A 46 5.12 -8.10 1.12
C VAL A 46 5.79 -7.56 -0.14
N LEU A 47 5.13 -7.75 -1.29
CA LEU A 47 5.50 -7.09 -2.54
C LEU A 47 4.69 -5.81 -2.68
N VAL A 48 5.35 -4.66 -2.64
CA VAL A 48 4.71 -3.36 -2.89
C VAL A 48 4.71 -3.09 -4.39
N GLN A 49 3.54 -2.78 -4.94
CA GLN A 49 3.36 -2.37 -6.33
C GLN A 49 2.80 -0.96 -6.38
N THR A 50 3.47 -0.08 -7.11
CA THR A 50 3.04 1.30 -7.36
C THR A 50 3.30 1.64 -8.82
N ASN A 51 2.41 2.44 -9.41
CA ASN A 51 2.56 2.98 -10.77
C ASN A 51 3.31 4.32 -10.79
N ASN A 52 3.70 4.85 -9.64
CA ASN A 52 4.51 6.05 -9.55
C ASN A 52 5.99 5.72 -9.40
N LEU A 53 6.75 6.05 -10.44
CA LEU A 53 8.20 5.86 -10.47
C LEU A 53 8.93 6.70 -9.42
N GLU A 54 8.37 7.84 -9.00
CA GLU A 54 8.97 8.70 -7.96
C GLU A 54 8.93 8.04 -6.58
N VAL A 55 8.00 7.11 -6.34
CA VAL A 55 7.93 6.34 -5.08
C VAL A 55 9.05 5.28 -4.99
N ILE A 56 9.55 4.81 -6.12
CA ILE A 56 10.57 3.74 -6.21
C ILE A 56 12.00 4.31 -6.20
N ARG A 57 12.14 5.63 -6.33
CA ARG A 57 13.41 6.34 -6.46
C ARG A 57 14.17 6.48 -5.16
#